data_AF-A0A7X8UJT6-F1
#
_entry.id   AF-A0A7X8UJT6-F1
#
_cell.length_a   1.000
_cell.length_b   1.000
_cell.length_c   1.000
_cell.angle_alpha   90.00
_cell.angle_beta   90.00
_cell.angle_gamma   90.00
#
_symmetry.space_group_name_H-M   'P 1'
#
loop_
_entity.id
_entity.type
_entity.pdbx_description
1 polymer ?
#
loop_
_entity_poly.entity_id
_entity_poly.type
_entity_poly.pdbx_seq_one_letter_code
_entity_poly.pdbx_strand_id
1 'polypeptide(L)'
;MTGVKEYLLYGKYSDVQIDIRPENSSGITVSLLLVSDPTVSIGEVVTAGKTQLGKVRECPEELGQTLALYTHDCGAHVHMQVLEEPVN
;
A
#
# COMPACT_ATOMS: atom_id res chain seq x y z
N MET A 1 5.78 -10.35 -4.67
CA MET A 1 6.14 -8.96 -4.29
C MET A 1 7.05 -8.38 -5.36
N THR A 2 6.70 -7.26 -5.97
CA THR A 2 7.49 -6.62 -7.04
C THR A 2 8.09 -5.28 -6.64
N GLY A 3 7.64 -4.66 -5.55
CA GLY A 3 8.20 -3.40 -5.06
C GLY A 3 7.91 -3.17 -3.58
N VAL A 4 8.91 -2.67 -2.86
CA VAL A 4 8.78 -2.08 -1.52
C VAL A 4 9.62 -0.81 -1.56
N LYS A 5 8.97 0.36 -1.50
CA LYS A 5 9.62 1.64 -1.76
C LYS A 5 9.26 2.64 -0.67
N GLU A 6 10.26 3.22 -0.04
CA GLU A 6 10.08 4.42 0.77
C GLU A 6 10.01 5.65 -0.16
N TYR A 7 9.03 6.52 0.09
CA TYR A 7 8.86 7.74 -0.69
C TYR A 7 8.19 8.84 0.16
N LEU A 8 8.12 10.05 -0.40
CA LEU A 8 7.34 11.13 0.18
C LEU A 8 5.98 11.22 -0.52
N LEU A 9 4.91 10.83 0.18
CA LEU A 9 3.54 11.05 -0.24
C LEU A 9 3.28 12.57 -0.35
N TYR A 10 2.85 12.99 -1.54
CA TYR A 10 2.72 14.40 -1.94
C TYR A 10 3.99 15.24 -1.72
N GLY A 11 5.17 14.62 -1.74
CA GLY A 11 6.44 15.32 -1.51
C GLY A 11 6.65 15.80 -0.07
N LYS A 12 5.77 15.43 0.87
CA LYS A 12 5.77 15.95 2.26
C LYS A 12 5.84 14.85 3.31
N TYR A 13 5.07 13.77 3.17
CA TYR A 13 4.89 12.78 4.22
C TYR A 13 5.65 11.49 3.90
N SER A 14 6.55 11.05 4.78
CA SER A 14 7.18 9.73 4.66
C SER A 14 6.11 8.64 4.55
N ASP A 15 6.30 7.74 3.60
CA ASP A 15 5.36 6.66 3.30
C ASP A 15 6.06 5.47 2.66
N VAL A 16 5.41 4.30 2.69
CA VAL A 16 5.85 3.10 2.01
C VAL A 16 4.82 2.67 0.98
N GLN A 17 5.29 2.45 -0.24
CA GLN A 17 4.53 1.80 -1.31
C GLN A 17 4.91 0.33 -1.41
N ILE A 18 3.91 -0.55 -1.43
CA ILE A 18 4.05 -1.98 -1.66
C ILE A 18 3.38 -2.34 -2.99
N ASP A 19 4.13 -2.92 -3.92
CA ASP A 19 3.64 -3.36 -5.23
C ASP A 19 3.63 -4.89 -5.32
N ILE A 20 2.49 -5.46 -5.71
CA ILE A 20 2.29 -6.90 -5.84
C ILE A 20 1.80 -7.20 -7.26
N ARG A 21 2.50 -8.10 -7.94
CA ARG A 21 2.01 -8.76 -9.16
C ARG A 21 1.41 -10.12 -8.79
N PRO A 22 0.10 -10.35 -9.00
CA PRO A 22 -0.52 -11.65 -8.78
C PRO A 22 0.02 -12.71 -9.78
N GLU A 23 0.27 -13.94 -9.31
CA GLU A 23 0.87 -15.00 -10.14
C GLU A 23 0.04 -15.35 -11.37
N ASN A 24 -1.29 -15.40 -11.24
CA ASN A 24 -2.20 -15.75 -12.34
C ASN A 24 -2.71 -14.52 -13.13
N SER A 25 -2.10 -13.34 -12.94
CA SER A 25 -2.52 -12.10 -13.59
C SER A 25 -1.33 -11.17 -13.82
N SER A 26 -0.46 -11.55 -14.75
CA SER A 26 0.83 -10.88 -15.00
C SER A 26 0.73 -9.42 -15.47
N GLY A 27 -0.38 -9.04 -16.10
CA GLY A 27 -0.69 -7.65 -16.47
C GLY A 27 -1.22 -6.80 -15.32
N ILE A 28 -1.46 -7.36 -14.13
CA ILE A 28 -2.00 -6.62 -12.99
C ILE A 28 -0.89 -6.26 -12.00
N THR A 29 -0.88 -5.00 -11.57
CA THR A 29 -0.16 -4.54 -10.39
C THR A 29 -1.15 -4.05 -9.35
N VAL A 30 -1.05 -4.58 -8.13
CA VAL A 30 -1.76 -4.08 -6.95
C VAL A 30 -0.78 -3.26 -6.14
N SER A 31 -1.06 -1.97 -5.98
CA SER A 31 -0.25 -1.04 -5.21
C SER A 31 -0.98 -0.63 -3.93
N LEU A 32 -0.26 -0.69 -2.80
CA LEU A 32 -0.73 -0.26 -1.49
C LEU A 32 0.13 0.91 -1.01
N LEU A 33 -0.52 1.99 -0.59
CA LEU A 33 0.09 3.16 0.05
C LEU A 33 -0.48 3.34 1.46
N LEU A 34 0.07 4.30 2.21
CA LEU A 34 -0.28 4.50 3.62
C LEU A 34 0.06 3.27 4.47
N VAL A 35 1.28 2.75 4.25
CA VAL A 35 1.83 1.61 4.98
C VAL A 35 3.08 2.06 5.76
N SER A 36 3.27 1.47 6.93
CA SER A 36 4.51 1.54 7.71
C SER A 36 5.02 0.14 8.07
N ASP A 37 6.27 0.07 8.55
CA ASP A 37 6.92 -1.16 9.02
C ASP A 37 6.76 -2.35 8.05
N PRO A 38 7.24 -2.25 6.79
CA PRO A 38 7.08 -3.33 5.83
C PRO A 38 7.74 -4.62 6.35
N THR A 39 7.01 -5.74 6.31
CA THR A 39 7.47 -7.05 6.80
C THR A 39 7.87 -8.00 5.67
N VAL A 40 7.86 -7.51 4.44
CA VAL A 40 8.08 -8.26 3.20
C VAL A 40 9.20 -7.63 2.38
N SER A 41 9.85 -8.44 1.55
CA SER A 41 10.92 -7.98 0.66
C SER A 41 10.58 -8.18 -0.82
N ILE A 42 11.24 -7.41 -1.70
CA ILE A 42 11.12 -7.59 -3.15
C ILE A 42 11.50 -9.02 -3.54
N GLY A 43 10.70 -9.65 -4.40
CA GLY A 43 10.88 -11.04 -4.84
C GLY A 43 10.19 -12.07 -3.95
N GLU A 44 9.72 -11.70 -2.76
CA GLU A 44 9.00 -12.60 -1.87
C GLU A 44 7.63 -13.00 -2.43
N VAL A 45 7.26 -14.27 -2.28
CA VAL A 45 5.92 -14.77 -2.59
C VAL A 45 5.02 -14.50 -1.39
N VAL A 46 3.89 -13.83 -1.62
CA VAL A 46 2.92 -13.47 -0.59
C VAL A 46 1.57 -14.13 -0.88
N THR A 47 0.84 -14.50 0.16
CA THR A 47 -0.48 -15.13 0.04
C THR A 47 -1.56 -14.19 0.57
N ALA A 48 -2.59 -13.94 -0.26
CA ALA A 48 -3.74 -13.11 0.10
C ALA A 48 -4.40 -13.61 1.40
N GLY A 49 -4.69 -12.68 2.31
CA GLY A 49 -5.31 -12.96 3.60
C GLY A 49 -4.45 -13.72 4.61
N LYS A 50 -3.18 -14.02 4.29
CA LYS A 50 -2.27 -14.76 5.19
C LYS A 50 -0.97 -14.00 5.47
N THR A 51 -0.33 -13.48 4.43
CA THR A 51 0.95 -12.78 4.60
C THR A 51 0.70 -11.36 5.10
N GLN A 52 1.26 -11.03 6.26
CA GLN A 52 1.32 -9.64 6.70
C GLN A 52 2.30 -8.88 5.81
N LEU A 53 1.87 -7.73 5.30
CA LEU A 53 2.69 -6.87 4.43
C LEU A 53 3.36 -5.73 5.19
N GLY A 54 2.73 -5.29 6.29
CA GLY A 54 3.19 -4.20 7.15
C GLY A 54 2.09 -3.80 8.12
N LYS A 55 2.04 -2.51 8.47
CA LYS A 55 0.99 -1.90 9.29
C LYS A 55 0.32 -0.75 8.55
N VAL A 56 -0.93 -0.49 8.89
CA VAL A 56 -1.58 0.77 8.51
C VAL A 56 -0.91 1.88 9.31
N ARG A 57 -0.40 2.91 8.65
CA ARG A 57 0.19 4.06 9.34
C ARG A 57 -0.89 5.01 9.85
N GLU A 58 -0.52 5.89 10.78
CA GLU A 58 -1.32 7.07 11.07
C GLU A 58 -1.39 7.99 9.86
N CYS A 59 -2.60 8.45 9.54
CA CYS A 59 -2.82 9.37 8.43
C CYS A 59 -2.49 10.80 8.88
N PRO A 60 -1.73 11.58 8.09
CA PRO A 60 -1.53 13.00 8.39
C PRO A 60 -2.88 13.71 8.56
N GLU A 61 -3.00 14.55 9.59
CA GLU A 61 -4.27 15.18 9.96
C GLU A 61 -4.96 15.81 8.75
N GLU A 62 -4.25 16.65 7.98
CA GLU A 62 -4.73 17.32 6.76
C GLU A 62 -5.32 16.36 5.70
N LEU A 63 -4.85 15.11 5.63
CA LEU A 63 -5.32 14.09 4.69
C LEU A 63 -6.43 13.21 5.29
N GLY A 64 -6.43 13.04 6.61
CA GLY A 64 -7.28 12.11 7.34
C GLY A 64 -8.63 12.67 7.80
N GLN A 65 -8.79 14.00 7.93
CA GLN A 65 -9.96 14.60 8.60
C GLN A 65 -11.32 14.11 8.08
N THR A 66 -11.46 13.97 6.76
CA THR A 66 -12.71 13.49 6.15
C THR A 66 -12.94 12.00 6.43
N LEU A 67 -11.88 11.20 6.46
CA LEU A 67 -11.96 9.76 6.70
C LEU A 67 -12.09 9.41 8.18
N ALA A 68 -11.58 10.26 9.07
CA ALA A 68 -11.72 10.15 10.52
C ALA A 68 -13.19 9.99 10.97
N LEU A 69 -14.13 10.58 10.21
CA LEU A 69 -15.57 10.42 10.41
C LEU A 69 -16.07 8.97 10.26
N TYR A 70 -15.33 8.12 9.55
CA TYR A 70 -15.67 6.73 9.27
C TYR A 70 -14.76 5.74 10.01
N THR A 71 -13.48 6.07 10.17
CA THR A 71 -12.51 5.21 10.84
C THR A 71 -12.55 5.33 12.36
N HIS A 72 -13.17 6.40 12.89
CA HIS A 72 -13.22 6.71 14.32
C HIS A 72 -11.82 6.89 14.96
N ASP A 73 -10.84 7.28 14.14
CA ASP A 73 -9.45 7.58 14.53
C ASP A 73 -8.90 8.76 13.69
N CYS A 74 -7.59 8.80 13.42
CA CYS A 74 -6.96 9.83 12.58
C CYS A 74 -7.26 9.73 11.07
N GLY A 75 -8.17 8.87 10.64
CA GLY A 75 -8.39 8.54 9.23
C GLY A 75 -7.42 7.48 8.73
N ALA A 76 -6.94 6.59 9.60
CA ALA A 76 -5.98 5.55 9.24
C ALA A 76 -6.62 4.56 8.26
N HIS A 77 -6.00 4.38 7.09
CA HIS A 77 -6.47 3.49 6.05
C HIS A 77 -5.32 3.10 5.12
N VAL A 78 -5.57 2.12 4.25
CA VAL A 78 -4.69 1.80 3.12
C VAL A 78 -5.33 2.36 1.86
N HIS A 79 -4.55 3.04 1.03
CA HIS A 79 -4.97 3.32 -0.34
C HIS A 79 -4.55 2.14 -1.21
N MET A 80 -5.53 1.44 -1.79
CA MET A 80 -5.28 0.33 -2.70
C MET A 80 -5.67 0.71 -4.12
N GLN A 81 -4.70 0.59 -5.03
CA GLN A 81 -4.90 0.78 -6.46
C GLN A 81 -4.60 -0.50 -7.22
N VAL A 82 -5.42 -0.80 -8.21
CA VAL A 82 -5.18 -1.89 -9.16
C VAL A 82 -4.97 -1.27 -10.53
N LEU A 83 -3.81 -1.55 -11.13
CA LEU A 83 -3.46 -1.12 -12.48
C LEU A 83 -3.36 -2.36 -13.36
N GLU A 84 -3.95 -2.27 -14.55
CA GLU A 84 -3.75 -3.23 -15.62
C GLU A 84 -2.80 -2.59 -16.64
N GLU A 85 -1.62 -3.16 -16.80
CA GLU A 85 -0.70 -2.82 -17.87
C GLU A 85 -0.94 -3.75 -19.06
N PRO A 86 -0.95 -3.22 -20.31
CA PRO A 86 -1.01 -4.05 -21.50
C PRO A 86 0.12 -5.08 -21.48
N VAL A 87 -0.23 -6.36 -21.59
CA VAL A 87 0.76 -7.42 -21.77
C VAL A 87 1.17 -7.40 -23.24
N ASN A 88 2.39 -6.93 -23.52
CA ASN A 88 2.99 -7.03 -24.86
C ASN A 88 3.28 -8.48 -25.24
#